data_AF-A0AAU8LMI1-F1
#
_entry.id   AF-A0AAU8LMI1-F1
#
_cell.length_a   1.000
_cell.length_b   1.000
_cell.length_c   1.000
_cell.angle_alpha   90.00
_cell.angle_beta   90.00
_cell.angle_gamma   90.00
#
_symmetry.space_group_name_H-M   'P 1'
#
loop_
_entity.id
_entity.type
_entity.pdbx_description
1 polymer ?
#
loop_
_entity_poly.entity_id
_entity_poly.type
_entity_poly.pdbx_seq_one_letter_code
_entity_poly.pdbx_strand_id
1 'polypeptide(L)'
;MSFVKLCLRGDVLTDEVDDFVEDWHEGRKGIDQELHEYLGMTWEEYSVWSTNPSMLPYILSARKHGISFEEELNRDRYALAARASSPLEAKRIIEWLKDEEGS
;
A
#
# COMPACT_ATOMS: atom_id res chain seq x y z
N MET A 1 -8.81 -16.36 -9.07
CA MET A 1 -9.35 -15.36 -8.10
C MET A 1 -8.14 -14.80 -7.37
N SER A 2 -7.99 -13.48 -7.27
CA SER A 2 -6.81 -12.88 -6.63
C SER A 2 -7.07 -12.56 -5.15
N PHE A 3 -6.01 -12.54 -4.34
CA PHE A 3 -6.06 -12.22 -2.91
C PHE A 3 -6.81 -10.91 -2.64
N VAL A 4 -6.46 -9.84 -3.36
CA VAL A 4 -7.11 -8.52 -3.24
C VAL A 4 -8.63 -8.62 -3.44
N LYS A 5 -9.10 -9.40 -4.42
CA LYS A 5 -10.55 -9.56 -4.64
C LYS A 5 -11.25 -10.32 -3.51
N LEU A 6 -10.57 -11.30 -2.91
CA LEU A 6 -11.09 -12.04 -1.77
C LEU A 6 -11.15 -11.15 -0.52
N CYS A 7 -10.12 -10.33 -0.29
CA CYS A 7 -10.13 -9.33 0.79
C CYS A 7 -11.25 -8.31 0.64
N LEU A 8 -11.48 -7.82 -0.58
CA LEU A 8 -12.56 -6.85 -0.85
C LEU A 8 -13.96 -7.44 -0.61
N ARG A 9 -14.11 -8.75 -0.78
CA ARG A 9 -15.36 -9.48 -0.49
C ARG A 9 -15.53 -9.79 1.00
N GLY A 10 -14.48 -9.67 1.81
CA GLY A 10 -14.45 -10.12 3.20
C GLY A 10 -14.34 -11.63 3.33
N ASP A 11 -13.92 -12.32 2.27
CA ASP A 11 -13.72 -13.78 2.26
C ASP A 11 -12.36 -14.17 2.88
N VAL A 12 -11.37 -13.28 2.86
CA VAL A 12 -10.06 -13.45 3.49
C VAL A 12 -9.58 -12.15 4.15
N LEU A 13 -8.78 -12.27 5.19
CA LEU A 13 -8.18 -11.17 5.94
C LEU A 13 -6.79 -10.81 5.41
N THR A 14 -6.32 -9.60 5.73
CA THR A 14 -4.95 -9.16 5.44
C THR A 14 -3.89 -10.05 6.08
N ASP A 15 -4.21 -10.65 7.22
CA ASP A 15 -3.31 -11.56 7.96
C ASP A 15 -3.08 -12.88 7.20
N GLU A 16 -4.03 -13.29 6.36
CA GLU A 16 -3.91 -14.51 5.55
C GLU A 16 -3.03 -14.29 4.32
N VAL A 17 -2.48 -13.09 4.10
CA VAL A 17 -1.57 -12.83 2.97
C VAL A 17 -0.34 -13.74 3.02
N ASP A 18 0.17 -14.02 4.21
CA ASP A 18 1.35 -14.87 4.42
C ASP A 18 1.10 -16.30 3.95
N ASP A 19 -0.10 -16.85 4.18
CA ASP A 19 -0.49 -18.18 3.70
C ASP A 19 -0.52 -18.23 2.16
N PHE A 20 -0.99 -17.15 1.52
CA PHE A 20 -1.02 -17.04 0.06
C PHE A 20 0.38 -16.94 -0.54
N VAL A 21 1.28 -16.23 0.14
CA VAL A 21 2.69 -16.08 -0.24
C VAL A 21 3.42 -17.42 -0.09
N GLU A 22 3.15 -18.15 0.99
CA GLU A 22 3.68 -19.50 1.22
C GLU A 22 3.18 -20.48 0.14
N ASP A 23 1.88 -20.48 -0.15
CA ASP A 23 1.27 -21.28 -1.24
C ASP A 23 1.94 -21.00 -2.60
N TRP A 24 2.29 -19.74 -2.87
CA TRP A 24 3.00 -19.36 -4.08
C TRP A 24 4.47 -19.81 -4.06
N HIS A 25 5.17 -19.63 -2.94
CA HIS A 25 6.55 -20.07 -2.76
C HIS A 25 6.74 -21.58 -2.87
N GLU A 26 5.79 -22.36 -2.36
CA GLU A 26 5.77 -23.82 -2.48
C GLU A 26 5.33 -24.29 -3.87
N GLY A 27 4.92 -23.37 -4.75
CA GLY A 27 4.37 -23.71 -6.06
C GLY A 27 3.05 -24.48 -5.96
N ARG A 28 2.30 -24.34 -4.86
CA ARG A 28 0.96 -24.92 -4.72
C ARG A 28 -0.05 -24.15 -5.57
N LYS A 29 0.15 -22.83 -5.71
CA LYS A 29 -0.70 -21.92 -6.51
C LYS A 29 0.14 -20.86 -7.22
N GLY A 30 -0.36 -20.35 -8.35
CA GLY A 30 0.28 -19.23 -9.06
C GLY A 30 1.65 -19.54 -9.68
N ILE A 31 1.94 -20.81 -9.98
CA ILE A 31 3.20 -21.25 -10.63
C ILE A 31 3.47 -20.52 -11.95
N ASP A 32 2.42 -20.19 -12.70
CA ASP A 32 2.52 -19.54 -14.01
C ASP A 32 2.38 -18.00 -13.94
N GLN A 33 2.41 -17.41 -12.74
CA GLN A 33 2.16 -15.97 -12.53
C GLN A 33 3.13 -15.38 -11.53
N GLU A 34 3.45 -14.10 -11.68
CA GLU A 34 4.23 -13.40 -10.66
C GLU A 34 3.38 -13.18 -9.39
N LEU A 35 4.02 -13.11 -8.22
CA LEU A 35 3.33 -12.97 -6.93
C LEU A 35 2.39 -11.75 -6.90
N HIS A 36 2.79 -10.63 -7.51
CA HIS A 36 1.94 -9.45 -7.62
C HIS A 36 0.67 -9.70 -8.45
N GLU A 37 0.75 -10.47 -9.53
CA GLU A 37 -0.41 -10.86 -10.34
C GLU A 37 -1.32 -11.84 -9.59
N TYR A 38 -0.72 -12.79 -8.87
CA TYR A 38 -1.44 -13.76 -8.04
C TYR A 38 -2.21 -13.07 -6.91
N LEU A 39 -1.57 -12.12 -6.23
CA LEU A 39 -2.21 -11.30 -5.21
C LEU A 39 -3.22 -10.31 -5.81
N GLY A 40 -3.06 -9.95 -7.08
CA GLY A 40 -3.91 -8.99 -7.78
C GLY A 40 -3.56 -7.54 -7.47
N MET A 41 -2.28 -7.27 -7.25
CA MET A 41 -1.68 -5.96 -7.03
C MET A 41 -0.95 -5.51 -8.28
N THR A 42 -0.70 -4.20 -8.41
CA THR A 42 0.27 -3.70 -9.39
C THR A 42 1.69 -3.87 -8.87
N TRP A 43 2.67 -3.78 -9.77
CA TRP A 43 4.08 -3.81 -9.40
C TRP A 43 4.45 -2.72 -8.37
N GLU A 44 3.84 -1.54 -8.49
CA GLU A 44 4.07 -0.42 -7.57
C GLU A 44 3.56 -0.73 -6.16
N GLU A 45 2.33 -1.24 -6.04
CA GLU A 45 1.74 -1.67 -4.77
C GLU A 45 2.56 -2.80 -4.14
N TYR A 46 2.95 -3.78 -4.96
CA TYR A 46 3.77 -4.90 -4.53
C TYR A 46 5.14 -4.45 -4.04
N SER A 47 5.82 -3.54 -4.75
CA SER A 47 7.14 -3.02 -4.35
C SER A 47 7.09 -2.36 -2.98
N VAL A 48 6.04 -1.57 -2.72
CA VAL A 48 5.82 -0.90 -1.44
C VAL A 48 5.47 -1.91 -0.35
N TRP A 49 4.57 -2.83 -0.62
CA TRP A 49 4.18 -3.89 0.33
C TRP A 49 5.35 -4.83 0.67
N SER A 50 6.14 -5.21 -0.33
CA SER A 50 7.34 -6.04 -0.17
C SER A 50 8.37 -5.38 0.74
N THR A 51 8.46 -4.05 0.70
CA THR A 51 9.31 -3.27 1.61
C THR A 51 8.67 -3.06 2.98
N ASN A 52 7.35 -2.92 3.04
CA ASN A 52 6.59 -2.66 4.25
C ASN A 52 5.23 -3.40 4.25
N PRO A 53 5.16 -4.60 4.88
CA PRO A 53 3.93 -5.40 4.94
C PRO A 53 2.74 -4.67 5.58
N SER A 54 3.01 -3.70 6.45
CA SER A 54 1.99 -2.87 7.11
C SER A 54 1.21 -1.97 6.14
N MET A 55 1.67 -1.85 4.89
CA MET A 55 0.99 -1.07 3.84
C MET A 55 -0.16 -1.84 3.17
N LEU A 56 -0.26 -3.15 3.39
CA LEU A 56 -1.30 -3.98 2.79
C LEU A 56 -2.73 -3.46 3.02
N PRO A 57 -3.13 -3.03 4.24
CA PRO A 57 -4.47 -2.52 4.48
C PRO A 57 -4.76 -1.23 3.69
N TYR A 58 -3.75 -0.38 3.47
CA TYR A 58 -3.88 0.85 2.70
C TYR A 58 -4.08 0.56 1.21
N ILE A 59 -3.34 -0.42 0.67
CA ILE A 59 -3.52 -0.89 -0.72
C ILE A 59 -4.96 -1.41 -0.91
N LEU A 60 -5.44 -2.24 0.01
CA LEU A 60 -6.80 -2.76 -0.04
C LEU A 60 -7.86 -1.66 0.12
N SER A 61 -7.61 -0.67 0.98
CA SER A 61 -8.48 0.49 1.15
C SER A 61 -8.56 1.29 -0.15
N ALA A 62 -7.43 1.64 -0.77
CA ALA A 62 -7.38 2.33 -2.05
C ALA A 62 -8.23 1.61 -3.11
N ARG A 63 -8.06 0.28 -3.22
CA ARG A 63 -8.82 -0.57 -4.13
C ARG A 63 -10.31 -0.63 -3.82
N LYS A 64 -10.68 -0.65 -2.53
CA LYS A 64 -12.08 -0.62 -2.08
C LYS A 64 -12.76 0.70 -2.44
N HIS A 65 -12.03 1.80 -2.30
CA HIS A 65 -12.49 3.14 -2.61
C HIS A 65 -12.42 3.48 -4.11
N GLY A 66 -11.76 2.63 -4.91
CA GLY A 66 -11.58 2.84 -6.35
C GLY A 66 -10.66 4.01 -6.67
N ILE A 67 -9.74 4.34 -5.76
CA ILE A 67 -8.74 5.41 -5.91
C ILE A 67 -7.34 4.82 -6.02
N SER A 68 -6.37 5.61 -6.47
CA SER A 68 -4.98 5.17 -6.51
C SER A 68 -4.39 5.01 -5.10
N PHE A 69 -3.36 4.16 -4.98
CA PHE A 69 -2.61 4.00 -3.74
C PHE A 69 -1.98 5.34 -3.28
N GLU A 70 -1.52 6.18 -4.22
CA GLU A 70 -1.03 7.52 -3.92
C GLU A 70 -2.12 8.44 -3.36
N GLU A 71 -3.34 8.40 -3.90
CA GLU A 71 -4.47 9.17 -3.38
C GLU A 71 -4.87 8.75 -1.97
N GLU A 72 -4.87 7.43 -1.68
CA GLU A 72 -5.17 6.91 -0.35
C GLU A 72 -4.07 7.29 0.66
N LEU A 73 -2.80 7.16 0.27
CA LEU A 73 -1.69 7.64 1.08
C LEU A 73 -1.77 9.16 1.31
N ASN A 74 -2.20 9.93 0.32
CA ASN A 74 -2.34 11.38 0.47
C ASN A 74 -3.49 11.72 1.42
N ARG A 75 -4.62 11.02 1.35
CA ARG A 75 -5.71 11.14 2.33
C ARG A 75 -5.23 10.87 3.75
N ASP A 76 -4.44 9.81 3.93
CA ASP A 76 -3.89 9.50 5.24
C ASP A 76 -2.82 10.52 5.64
N ARG A 77 -1.98 11.03 4.74
CA ARG A 77 -1.04 12.14 5.02
C ARG A 77 -1.75 13.41 5.50
N TYR A 78 -2.94 13.74 5.02
CA TYR A 78 -3.73 14.84 5.57
C TYR A 78 -4.29 14.51 6.96
N ALA A 79 -4.70 13.26 7.22
CA ALA A 79 -5.15 12.82 8.54
C ALA A 79 -3.99 12.71 9.56
N LEU A 80 -2.80 12.30 9.11
CA LEU A 80 -1.56 12.23 9.86
C LEU A 80 -1.00 13.63 10.10
N ALA A 81 -1.05 14.53 9.13
CA ALA A 81 -0.67 15.94 9.30
C ALA A 81 -1.63 16.68 10.25
N ALA A 82 -2.92 16.36 10.23
CA ALA A 82 -3.90 16.85 11.20
C ALA A 82 -3.67 16.26 12.62
N ARG A 83 -3.05 15.06 12.72
CA ARG A 83 -2.71 14.38 13.99
C ARG A 83 -1.27 14.64 14.46
N ALA A 84 -0.37 15.06 13.58
CA ALA A 84 1.05 15.33 13.85
C ALA A 84 1.18 16.67 14.57
N SER A 85 0.85 16.66 15.86
CA SER A 85 1.19 17.73 16.78
C SER A 85 2.71 17.74 17.03
N SER A 86 3.49 18.27 16.09
CA SER A 86 4.71 19.01 16.45
C SER A 86 5.09 20.04 15.37
N PRO A 87 5.01 21.34 15.67
CA PRO A 87 5.34 22.45 14.76
C PRO A 87 6.76 22.42 14.15
N LEU A 88 7.66 21.59 14.67
CA LEU A 88 9.06 21.53 14.26
C LEU A 88 9.29 20.70 12.98
N GLU A 89 8.45 19.71 12.69
CA GLU A 89 8.60 18.88 11.47
C GLU A 89 7.96 19.52 10.25
N ALA A 90 6.80 20.15 10.42
CA ALA A 90 6.15 20.90 9.35
C ALA A 90 7.03 22.06 8.83
N LYS A 91 7.84 22.66 9.70
CA LYS A 91 8.72 23.78 9.34
C LYS A 91 9.83 23.35 8.36
N ARG A 92 10.41 22.15 8.54
CA ARG A 92 11.48 21.64 7.66
C ARG A 92 11.00 21.36 6.23
N ILE A 93 9.78 20.83 6.09
CA ILE A 93 9.21 20.53 4.77
C ILE A 93 8.82 21.82 4.04
N ILE A 94 8.33 22.85 4.77
CA ILE A 94 8.01 24.16 4.18
C ILE A 94 9.27 24.93 3.78
N GLU A 95 10.36 24.83 4.55
CA GLU A 95 11.63 25.50 4.19
C GLU A 95 12.27 24.89 2.94
N TRP A 96 12.24 23.56 2.76
CA TRP A 96 12.76 22.91 1.56
C TRP A 96 11.99 23.27 0.29
N LEU A 97 10.66 23.39 0.38
CA LEU A 97 9.80 23.77 -0.76
C LEU A 97 9.99 25.21 -1.26
N LYS A 98 10.66 26.08 -0.48
CA LYS A 98 10.92 27.47 -0.88
C LYS A 98 12.28 27.68 -1.57
N ASP A 99 13.18 26.70 -1.50
CA ASP A 99 14.54 26.82 -2.02
C ASP A 99 14.64 26.37 -3.50
N GLU A 100 13.75 25.50 -4.00
CA GLU A 100 13.79 24.99 -5.38
C GLU A 100 13.14 25.91 -6.45
N GLU A 101 12.54 27.04 -6.08
CA GLU A 101 12.05 28.04 -7.07
C GLU A 101 13.06 29.18 -7.32
N GLY A 102 14.32 29.03 -6.89
CA GLY A 102 15.25 30.17 -6.78
C GLY A 102 16.71 29.98 -7.20
N SER A 103 17.07 28.98 -8.02
CA SER A 103 18.44 28.93 -8.58
C SER A 103 18.52 28.61 -10.06
#